data_AF-A0AAV2S6N6-F1
#
_entry.id   AF-A0AAV2S6N6-F1
#
_cell.length_a   1.000
_cell.length_b   1.000
_cell.length_c   1.000
_cell.angle_alpha   90.00
_cell.angle_beta   90.00
_cell.angle_gamma   90.00
#
_symmetry.space_group_name_H-M   'P 1'
#
loop_
_entity.id
_entity.type
_entity.pdbx_description
1 polymer ?
#
loop_
_entity_poly.entity_id
_entity_poly.type
_entity_poly.pdbx_seq_one_letter_code
_entity_poly.pdbx_strand_id
1 'polypeptide(L)'
;MFSASKCIDQVSQCTEWAADGECKKNPVWMRPNCPVSCELCAPACIDQLSQCPEWVADGECTKNPVWMRPNCPVSCDLCGKAVKCADTFPEDCVNWKTAGHCKDENRIWMFFNCPKTCWTCGIKFNG
;
A
#
# COMPACT_ATOMS: atom_id res chain seq x y z
N MET A 1 3.32 21.56 -14.30
CA MET A 1 2.25 20.54 -14.29
C MET A 1 2.92 19.21 -14.01
N PHE A 2 2.88 18.71 -12.77
CA PHE A 2 3.50 17.43 -12.44
C PHE A 2 2.45 16.35 -12.67
N SER A 3 2.62 15.56 -13.73
CA SER A 3 1.81 14.37 -13.99
C SER A 3 2.07 13.38 -12.86
N ALA A 4 1.02 12.94 -12.17
CA ALA A 4 1.07 11.75 -11.33
C ALA A 4 1.59 10.60 -12.21
N SER A 5 2.83 10.16 -11.96
CA SER A 5 3.40 9.03 -12.69
C SER A 5 2.53 7.83 -12.37
N LYS A 6 1.77 7.36 -13.36
CA LYS A 6 1.00 6.12 -13.28
C LYS A 6 1.94 5.06 -12.71
N CYS A 7 1.58 4.45 -11.57
CA CYS A 7 2.48 3.49 -10.93
C CYS A 7 2.52 2.21 -11.74
N ILE A 8 3.44 2.18 -12.70
CA ILE A 8 3.62 1.11 -13.67
C ILE A 8 5.11 0.78 -13.74
N ASP A 9 5.40 -0.49 -13.91
CA ASP A 9 6.74 -0.91 -14.31
C ASP A 9 7.02 -0.38 -15.72
N GLN A 10 8.16 0.28 -15.87
CA GLN A 10 8.59 0.92 -17.12
C GLN A 10 9.20 -0.08 -18.09
N VAL A 11 9.61 -1.27 -17.59
CA VAL A 11 10.27 -2.31 -18.38
C VAL A 11 9.75 -3.70 -18.01
N SER A 12 9.81 -4.64 -18.95
CA SER A 12 9.22 -5.97 -18.81
C SER A 12 9.97 -6.88 -17.84
N GLN A 13 11.25 -6.61 -17.57
CA GLN A 13 12.11 -7.42 -16.70
C GLN A 13 11.93 -7.09 -15.21
N CYS A 14 11.10 -6.10 -14.86
CA CYS A 14 10.91 -5.68 -13.48
C CYS A 14 10.51 -6.84 -12.55
N THR A 15 9.67 -7.76 -13.02
CA THR A 15 9.24 -8.93 -12.25
C THR A 15 10.41 -9.87 -11.94
N GLU A 16 11.25 -10.15 -12.94
CA GLU A 16 12.40 -11.04 -12.81
C GLU A 16 13.46 -10.42 -11.88
N TRP A 17 13.82 -9.16 -12.11
CA TRP A 17 14.78 -8.46 -11.28
C TRP A 17 14.30 -8.27 -9.84
N ALA A 18 13.00 -8.04 -9.63
CA ALA A 18 12.44 -8.01 -8.28
C ALA A 18 12.56 -9.37 -7.59
N ALA A 19 12.34 -10.48 -8.31
CA ALA A 19 12.56 -11.84 -7.80
C ALA A 19 14.03 -12.09 -7.45
N ASP A 20 14.97 -11.55 -8.24
CA ASP A 20 16.42 -11.59 -7.97
C ASP A 20 16.87 -10.66 -6.82
N GLY A 21 15.94 -9.89 -6.25
CA GLY A 21 16.17 -9.01 -5.11
C GLY A 21 16.74 -7.64 -5.47
N GLU A 22 16.67 -7.23 -6.74
CA GLU A 22 17.21 -5.95 -7.22
C GLU A 22 16.55 -4.75 -6.54
N CYS A 23 15.30 -4.86 -6.07
CA CYS A 23 14.65 -3.81 -5.30
C CYS A 23 15.44 -3.41 -4.03
N LYS A 24 16.26 -4.33 -3.49
CA LYS A 24 17.17 -4.08 -2.36
C LYS A 24 18.61 -3.83 -2.78
N LYS A 25 19.10 -4.55 -3.80
CA LYS A 25 20.50 -4.42 -4.28
C LYS A 25 20.72 -3.15 -5.10
N ASN A 26 19.73 -2.76 -5.89
CA ASN A 26 19.76 -1.62 -6.79
C ASN A 26 18.51 -0.72 -6.64
N PRO A 27 18.24 -0.19 -5.44
CA PRO A 27 17.03 0.57 -5.18
C PRO A 27 16.97 1.88 -5.96
N VAL A 28 18.11 2.50 -6.27
CA VAL A 28 18.17 3.78 -6.99
C VAL A 28 17.62 3.63 -8.40
N TRP A 29 17.94 2.52 -9.09
CA TRP A 29 17.44 2.25 -10.42
C TRP A 29 16.04 1.63 -10.39
N MET A 30 15.82 0.65 -9.51
CA MET A 30 14.58 -0.10 -9.46
C MET A 30 13.38 0.74 -9.01
N ARG A 31 13.55 1.69 -8.09
CA ARG A 31 12.43 2.49 -7.56
C ARG A 31 11.68 3.29 -8.64
N PRO A 32 12.35 4.09 -9.49
CA PRO A 32 11.66 4.84 -10.54
C PRO A 32 11.23 3.98 -11.74
N ASN A 33 11.92 2.85 -12.01
CA ASN A 33 11.67 2.04 -13.22
C ASN A 33 10.78 0.82 -12.99
N CYS A 34 10.75 0.29 -11.78
CA CYS A 34 10.02 -0.92 -11.41
C CYS A 34 9.19 -0.73 -10.13
N PRO A 35 8.40 0.36 -10.00
CA PRO A 35 7.71 0.66 -8.75
C PRO A 35 6.59 -0.36 -8.44
N VAL A 36 6.01 -1.04 -9.42
CA VAL A 36 5.01 -2.10 -9.18
C VAL A 36 5.72 -3.36 -8.70
N SER A 37 6.70 -3.85 -9.46
CA SER A 37 7.44 -5.06 -9.09
C SER A 37 8.21 -4.93 -7.77
N CYS A 38 8.63 -3.71 -7.41
CA CYS A 38 9.25 -3.45 -6.11
C CYS A 38 8.27 -3.13 -4.99
N GLU A 39 6.96 -3.28 -5.24
CA GLU A 39 5.90 -3.07 -4.23
C GLU A 39 5.92 -1.63 -3.66
N LEU A 40 6.34 -0.66 -4.47
CA LEU A 40 6.48 0.75 -4.09
C LEU A 40 5.28 1.60 -4.51
N CYS A 41 4.33 1.01 -5.24
CA CYS A 41 3.12 1.68 -5.63
C CYS A 41 2.27 2.04 -4.42
N ALA A 42 2.21 3.33 -4.14
CA ALA A 42 1.16 3.91 -3.34
C ALA A 42 -0.22 3.53 -3.90
N PRO A 43 -1.19 3.15 -3.06
CA PRO A 43 -2.57 3.09 -3.49
C PRO A 43 -3.01 4.46 -4.01
N ALA A 44 -3.74 4.48 -5.13
CA ALA A 44 -4.31 5.71 -5.66
C ALA A 44 -5.25 6.32 -4.60
N CYS A 45 -5.15 7.62 -4.36
CA CYS A 45 -6.06 8.32 -3.48
C CYS A 45 -7.31 8.78 -4.22
N ILE A 46 -8.13 7.80 -4.60
CA ILE A 46 -9.38 8.02 -5.30
C ILE A 46 -10.43 7.13 -4.64
N ASP A 47 -11.59 7.71 -4.32
CA ASP A 47 -12.75 6.93 -3.91
C ASP A 47 -13.21 6.06 -5.09
N GLN A 48 -13.22 4.75 -4.87
CA GLN A 48 -13.56 3.75 -5.88
C GLN A 48 -15.08 3.65 -6.10
N LEU A 49 -15.87 4.14 -5.15
CA LEU A 49 -17.31 3.95 -5.10
C LEU A 49 -18.02 5.27 -4.80
N SER A 50 -19.11 5.51 -5.51
CA SER A 50 -19.93 6.72 -5.34
C SER A 50 -20.55 6.86 -3.95
N GLN A 51 -20.65 5.77 -3.18
CA GLN A 51 -21.25 5.72 -1.85
C GLN A 51 -20.27 6.08 -0.73
N CYS A 52 -18.98 6.30 -1.04
CA CYS A 52 -17.98 6.68 -0.03
C CYS A 52 -18.39 7.89 0.83
N PRO A 53 -19.03 8.96 0.31
CA PRO A 53 -19.53 10.08 1.12
C PRO A 53 -20.65 9.68 2.11
N GLU A 54 -21.51 8.73 1.76
CA GLU A 54 -22.56 8.23 2.63
C GLU A 54 -21.96 7.39 3.76
N TRP A 55 -21.07 6.45 3.42
CA TRP A 55 -20.43 5.58 4.40
C TRP A 55 -19.52 6.34 5.37
N VAL A 56 -18.84 7.41 4.93
CA VAL A 56 -18.11 8.26 5.89
C VAL A 56 -19.07 8.99 6.84
N ALA A 57 -20.24 9.44 6.36
CA ALA A 57 -21.27 10.05 7.22
C ALA A 57 -21.79 9.04 8.26
N ASP A 58 -21.88 7.76 7.91
CA ASP A 58 -22.24 6.67 8.82
C ASP A 58 -21.09 6.23 9.76
N GLY A 59 -19.89 6.82 9.60
CA GLY A 59 -18.71 6.55 10.43
C GLY A 59 -17.94 5.29 10.03
N GLU A 60 -18.12 4.77 8.81
CA GLU A 60 -17.49 3.53 8.35
C GLU A 60 -15.97 3.62 8.29
N CYS A 61 -15.38 4.81 8.14
CA CYS A 61 -13.93 4.98 8.20
C CYS A 61 -13.32 4.52 9.55
N THR A 62 -14.14 4.49 10.61
CA THR A 62 -13.76 4.02 11.95
C THR A 62 -14.31 2.62 12.23
N LYS A 63 -15.55 2.32 11.82
CA LYS A 63 -16.20 1.02 12.06
C LYS A 63 -15.63 -0.09 11.16
N ASN A 64 -15.32 0.24 9.91
CA ASN A 64 -14.84 -0.67 8.88
C ASN A 64 -13.59 -0.12 8.14
N PRO A 65 -12.51 0.20 8.87
CA PRO A 65 -11.34 0.86 8.30
C PRO A 65 -10.61 -0.02 7.29
N VAL A 66 -10.60 -1.34 7.47
CA VAL A 66 -9.91 -2.26 6.55
C VAL A 66 -10.53 -2.20 5.16
N TRP A 67 -11.85 -2.08 5.09
CA TRP A 67 -12.56 -1.97 3.82
C TRP A 67 -12.54 -0.53 3.29
N MET A 68 -12.78 0.46 4.17
CA MET A 68 -12.92 1.84 3.75
C MET A 68 -11.61 2.48 3.30
N ARG A 69 -10.47 2.14 3.90
CA ARG A 69 -9.19 2.76 3.54
C ARG A 69 -8.76 2.51 2.08
N PRO A 70 -8.84 1.28 1.53
CA PRO A 70 -8.51 1.06 0.11
C PRO A 70 -9.62 1.49 -0.86
N ASN A 71 -10.89 1.53 -0.44
CA ASN A 71 -12.02 1.83 -1.33
C ASN A 71 -12.48 3.29 -1.30
N CYS A 72 -12.29 3.97 -0.17
CA CYS A 72 -12.75 5.33 0.09
C CYS A 72 -11.65 6.21 0.71
N PRO A 73 -10.40 6.21 0.17
CA PRO A 73 -9.30 6.94 0.78
C PRO A 73 -9.46 8.46 0.75
N VAL A 74 -10.22 9.02 -0.19
CA VAL A 74 -10.53 10.46 -0.22
C VAL A 74 -11.56 10.78 0.85
N SER A 75 -12.69 10.07 0.86
CA SER A 75 -13.75 10.29 1.85
C SER A 75 -13.26 10.05 3.28
N CYS A 76 -12.37 9.09 3.52
CA CYS A 76 -11.77 8.87 4.84
C CYS A 76 -10.60 9.79 5.17
N ASP A 77 -10.33 10.81 4.35
CA ASP A 77 -9.26 11.78 4.54
C ASP A 77 -7.89 11.08 4.76
N LEU A 78 -7.51 10.20 3.84
CA LEU A 78 -6.23 9.45 3.90
C LEU A 78 -5.20 9.95 2.88
N CYS A 79 -5.62 10.79 1.92
CA CYS A 79 -4.73 11.32 0.89
C CYS A 79 -3.55 12.08 1.49
N GLY A 80 -2.34 11.75 1.03
CA GLY A 80 -1.11 12.35 1.52
C GLY A 80 -0.73 11.99 2.96
N LYS A 81 -1.58 11.26 3.70
CA LYS A 81 -1.27 10.77 5.05
C LYS A 81 -0.41 9.52 4.94
N ALA A 82 0.74 9.57 5.60
CA ALA A 82 1.66 8.44 5.65
C ALA A 82 1.11 7.34 6.57
N VAL A 83 1.22 6.09 6.11
CA VAL A 83 0.96 4.93 6.95
C VAL A 83 1.92 4.96 8.15
N LYS A 84 1.35 4.96 9.35
CA LYS A 84 2.12 5.00 10.60
C LYS A 84 3.01 3.77 10.67
N CYS A 85 4.28 3.97 11.04
CA CYS A 85 5.23 2.87 11.17
C CYS A 85 5.12 2.15 12.51
N ALA A 86 3.99 1.47 12.71
CA ALA A 86 3.73 0.67 13.90
C ALA A 86 2.86 -0.53 13.53
N ASP A 87 3.29 -1.71 13.95
CA ASP A 87 2.48 -2.93 13.86
C ASP A 87 1.46 -2.93 15.01
N THR A 88 0.20 -3.24 14.68
CA THR A 88 -0.88 -3.44 15.64
C THR A 88 -0.65 -4.72 16.45
N PHE A 89 -0.06 -5.75 15.83
CA PHE A 89 0.17 -7.08 16.43
C PHE A 89 1.64 -7.51 16.24
N PRO A 90 2.62 -6.93 16.96
CA PRO A 90 4.03 -7.10 16.63
C PRO A 90 4.53 -8.54 16.55
N GLU A 91 4.09 -9.42 17.45
CA GLU A 91 4.48 -10.85 17.45
C GLU A 91 3.83 -11.60 16.28
N ASP A 92 2.50 -11.47 16.14
CA ASP A 92 1.76 -12.16 15.07
C ASP A 92 2.14 -11.67 13.67
N CYS A 93 2.41 -10.38 13.52
CA CYS A 93 2.86 -9.81 12.25
C CYS A 93 4.12 -10.52 11.73
N VAL A 94 5.06 -10.91 12.60
CA VAL A 94 6.25 -11.68 12.21
C VAL A 94 5.88 -13.07 11.71
N ASN A 95 4.96 -13.75 12.40
CA ASN A 95 4.47 -15.07 12.02
C ASN A 95 3.73 -15.02 10.68
N TRP A 96 2.80 -14.09 10.53
CA TRP A 96 2.01 -13.88 9.31
C TRP A 96 2.87 -13.47 8.12
N LYS A 97 3.87 -12.64 8.33
CA LYS A 97 4.87 -12.35 7.30
C LYS A 97 5.61 -13.60 6.85
N THR A 98 6.03 -14.45 7.79
CA THR A 98 6.71 -15.72 7.47
C THR A 98 5.79 -16.65 6.69
N ALA A 99 4.48 -16.62 6.98
CA ALA A 99 3.45 -17.33 6.22
C ALA A 99 3.14 -16.72 4.83
N GLY A 100 3.70 -15.56 4.50
CA GLY A 100 3.52 -14.91 3.19
C GLY A 100 2.39 -13.87 3.13
N HIS A 101 1.75 -13.54 4.26
CA HIS A 101 0.56 -12.66 4.27
C HIS A 101 0.82 -11.22 3.83
N CYS A 102 2.08 -10.78 3.80
CA CYS A 102 2.43 -9.49 3.20
C CYS A 102 2.25 -9.46 1.67
N LYS A 103 2.09 -10.62 1.02
CA LYS A 103 2.10 -10.77 -0.45
C LYS A 103 0.86 -11.44 -1.02
N ASP A 104 0.09 -12.16 -0.20
CA ASP A 104 -1.09 -12.89 -0.66
C ASP A 104 -2.37 -12.02 -0.62
N GLU A 105 -3.54 -12.66 -0.53
CA GLU A 105 -4.84 -12.00 -0.37
C GLU A 105 -4.96 -11.15 0.91
N ASN A 106 -4.17 -11.45 1.94
CA ASN A 106 -4.13 -10.72 3.21
C ASN A 106 -3.25 -9.48 3.15
N ARG A 107 -2.55 -9.21 2.04
CA ARG A 107 -1.60 -8.09 1.92
C ARG A 107 -2.21 -6.73 2.27
N ILE A 108 -3.51 -6.52 1.98
CA ILE A 108 -4.21 -5.27 2.31
C ILE A 108 -4.41 -5.16 3.83
N TRP A 109 -4.86 -6.22 4.47
CA TRP A 109 -5.02 -6.23 5.92
C TRP A 109 -3.67 -6.04 6.62
N MET A 110 -2.64 -6.75 6.13
CA MET A 110 -1.27 -6.64 6.63
C MET A 110 -0.66 -5.26 6.37
N PHE A 111 -0.98 -4.59 5.26
CA PHE A 111 -0.56 -3.22 4.98
C PHE A 111 -1.03 -2.24 6.06
N PHE A 112 -2.23 -2.43 6.62
CA PHE A 112 -2.80 -1.55 7.64
C PHE A 112 -2.48 -1.94 9.07
N ASN A 113 -2.25 -3.23 9.33
CA ASN A 113 -2.08 -3.77 10.69
C ASN A 113 -0.65 -4.20 10.99
N CYS A 114 0.16 -4.46 9.97
CA CYS A 114 1.55 -4.87 10.07
C CYS A 114 2.48 -4.02 9.19
N PRO A 115 2.35 -2.68 9.15
CA PRO A 115 3.08 -1.85 8.20
C PRO A 115 4.60 -1.84 8.40
N LYS A 116 5.07 -2.00 9.64
CA LYS A 116 6.51 -2.11 9.92
C LYS A 116 7.03 -3.47 9.49
N THR A 117 6.30 -4.52 9.82
CA THR A 117 6.71 -5.88 9.48
C THR A 117 6.66 -6.16 7.98
N CYS A 118 5.64 -5.68 7.28
CA CYS A 118 5.50 -5.79 5.81
C CYS A 118 6.22 -4.68 5.03
N TRP A 119 6.97 -3.81 5.71
CA TRP A 119 7.74 -2.72 5.09
C TRP A 119 6.90 -1.72 4.28
N THR A 120 5.64 -1.55 4.63
CA THR A 120 4.72 -0.58 4.02
C THR A 120 4.65 0.75 4.79
N CYS A 121 5.43 0.87 5.86
CA CYS A 121 5.61 2.12 6.61
C CYS A 121 5.87 3.32 5.71
N GLY A 122 5.24 4.44 6.03
CA GLY A 122 5.52 5.71 5.37
C GLY A 122 4.95 5.85 3.96
N ILE A 123 4.36 4.78 3.39
CA ILE A 123 3.63 4.85 2.13
C ILE A 123 2.46 5.82 2.32
N LYS A 124 2.24 6.69 1.32
CA LYS A 124 1.15 7.67 1.29
C LYS A 124 0.18 7.29 0.19
N PHE A 125 -1.11 7.54 0.39
CA PHE A 125 -2.10 7.47 -0.69
C PHE A 125 -1.90 8.68 -1.59
N ASN A 126 -1.52 8.46 -2.85
CA ASN A 126 -1.20 9.53 -3.79
C ASN A 126 -2.35 9.70 -4.79
N GLY A 127 -2.83 10.94 -4.95
CA GLY A 127 -3.83 11.32 -5.97
C GLY A 127 -3.20 11.69 -7.31
#